data_AF-A0A1J8Q9Y5-F1
#
_entry.id   AF-A0A1J8Q9Y5-F1
#
_cell.length_a   1.000
_cell.length_b   1.000
_cell.length_c   1.000
_cell.angle_alpha   90.00
_cell.angle_beta   90.00
_cell.angle_gamma   90.00
#
_symmetry.space_group_name_H-M   'P 1'
#
loop_
_entity.id
_entity.type
_entity.pdbx_description
1 polymer ?
#
loop_
_entity_poly.entity_id
_entity_poly.type
_entity_poly.pdbx_seq_one_letter_code
_entity_poly.pdbx_strand_id
1 'polypeptide(L)'
;MDNWTRPDNVFGTEQLLDAILTCTTTPELKGPKTDHVPILLTLALETPQINEEPRRNWRETDWEKFNTTLREMLTLLPPPQPLASDTEFQESANCITQAILDIADQCKVNRLSRQAYLMRALPLHPSHIELKTARNLYADEITATKKQHWIDWLEDLEGNDVWTANRYATTEPTDGRRSRIPTLTAMGTDGSIIEAATNDEKS
;
A
#
# COMPACT_ATOMS: atom_id res chain seq x y z
N MET A 1 -7.57 52.32 -35.57
CA MET A 1 -6.50 51.57 -34.89
C MET A 1 -6.93 51.49 -33.44
N ASP A 2 -7.18 50.29 -32.93
CA ASP A 2 -7.58 50.13 -31.53
C ASP A 2 -6.39 50.41 -30.61
N ASN A 3 -6.62 51.18 -29.55
CA ASN A 3 -5.60 51.54 -28.57
C ASN A 3 -5.49 50.43 -27.53
N TRP A 4 -4.68 49.41 -27.84
CA TRP A 4 -4.36 48.34 -26.90
C TRP A 4 -3.43 48.84 -25.80
N THR A 5 -3.78 48.54 -24.55
CA THR A 5 -2.95 48.81 -23.36
C THR A 5 -2.63 47.50 -22.65
N ARG A 6 -1.56 47.48 -21.84
CA ARG A 6 -1.13 46.31 -21.05
C ARG A 6 -1.14 46.62 -19.55
N PRO A 7 -2.33 46.84 -18.94
CA PRO A 7 -2.42 47.10 -17.52
C PRO A 7 -2.14 45.85 -16.66
N ASP A 8 -2.42 44.67 -17.20
CA ASP A 8 -2.31 43.39 -16.49
C ASP A 8 -0.87 42.86 -16.53
N ASN A 9 -0.37 42.46 -15.35
CA ASN A 9 0.98 41.93 -15.19
C ASN A 9 0.95 40.68 -14.31
N VAL A 10 1.86 39.75 -14.57
CA VAL A 10 2.09 38.58 -13.71
C VAL A 10 3.40 38.83 -12.96
N PHE A 11 3.32 38.93 -11.63
CA PHE A 11 4.48 39.16 -10.77
C PHE A 11 4.94 37.85 -10.14
N GLY A 12 6.25 37.64 -10.07
CA GLY A 12 6.88 36.47 -9.46
C GLY A 12 8.19 36.84 -8.79
N THR A 13 8.76 35.90 -8.05
CA THR A 13 10.09 36.05 -7.47
C THR A 13 11.17 35.73 -8.51
N GLU A 14 12.39 36.23 -8.33
CA GLU A 14 13.50 36.03 -9.26
C GLU A 14 13.81 34.54 -9.50
N GLN A 15 13.63 33.70 -8.47
CA GLN A 15 13.84 32.26 -8.54
C GLN A 15 12.88 31.56 -9.52
N LEU A 16 11.74 32.18 -9.85
CA LEU A 16 10.76 31.60 -10.76
C LEU A 16 11.16 31.78 -12.22
N LEU A 17 12.11 32.69 -12.54
CA LEU A 17 12.51 33.01 -13.91
C LEU A 17 12.97 31.77 -14.68
N ASP A 18 13.77 30.91 -14.03
CA ASP A 18 14.30 29.69 -14.63
C ASP A 18 13.22 28.64 -14.92
N ALA A 19 12.07 28.75 -14.24
CA ALA A 19 10.93 27.86 -14.45
C ALA A 19 9.94 28.36 -15.52
N ILE A 20 10.07 29.59 -16.04
CA ILE A 20 9.13 30.13 -17.03
C ILE A 20 9.40 29.53 -18.41
N LEU A 21 8.46 28.74 -18.92
CA LEU A 21 8.50 28.23 -20.29
C LEU A 21 7.92 29.23 -21.30
N THR A 22 6.75 29.79 -20.99
CA THR A 22 6.10 30.78 -21.85
C THR A 22 5.29 31.77 -21.01
N CYS A 23 5.24 33.03 -21.44
CA CYS A 23 4.33 34.04 -20.89
C CYS A 23 3.83 34.89 -22.05
N THR A 24 2.57 34.71 -22.44
CA THR A 24 1.98 35.40 -23.60
C THR A 24 0.51 35.74 -23.36
N THR A 25 -0.02 36.71 -24.09
CA THR A 25 -1.46 36.93 -24.15
C THR A 25 -2.13 35.95 -25.10
N THR A 26 -3.36 35.54 -24.79
CA THR A 26 -4.13 34.54 -25.54
C THR A 26 -5.49 35.10 -25.97
N PRO A 27 -5.55 35.97 -27.00
CA PRO A 27 -6.78 36.64 -27.43
C PRO A 27 -7.94 35.70 -27.77
N GLU A 28 -7.64 34.50 -28.24
CA GLU A 28 -8.59 33.44 -28.57
C GLU A 28 -9.36 32.91 -27.35
N LEU A 29 -8.83 33.10 -26.13
CA LEU A 29 -9.51 32.75 -24.88
C LEU A 29 -10.24 33.93 -24.24
N LYS A 30 -10.38 35.05 -24.97
CA LYS A 30 -11.13 36.22 -24.48
C LYS A 30 -12.59 35.83 -24.24
N GLY A 31 -13.03 35.97 -22.99
CA GLY A 31 -14.40 35.68 -22.61
C GLY A 31 -15.41 36.65 -23.25
N PRO A 32 -16.68 36.23 -23.43
CA PRO A 32 -17.68 36.99 -24.18
C PRO A 32 -18.12 38.32 -23.54
N LYS A 33 -17.72 38.61 -22.29
CA LYS A 33 -18.12 39.79 -21.53
C LYS A 33 -16.95 40.53 -20.87
N THR A 34 -15.74 40.33 -21.39
CA THR A 34 -14.53 41.04 -20.91
C THR A 34 -13.88 41.76 -22.07
N ASP A 35 -13.36 42.95 -21.83
CA ASP A 35 -12.49 43.68 -22.75
C ASP A 35 -11.01 43.29 -22.60
N HIS A 36 -10.65 42.65 -21.49
CA HIS A 36 -9.31 42.11 -21.22
C HIS A 36 -8.99 40.84 -22.02
N VAL A 37 -7.70 40.64 -22.29
CA VAL A 37 -7.15 39.41 -22.89
C VAL A 37 -6.39 38.62 -21.82
N PRO A 38 -6.65 37.31 -21.64
CA PRO A 38 -5.92 36.50 -20.67
C PRO A 38 -4.41 36.47 -20.93
N ILE A 39 -3.62 36.45 -19.86
CA ILE A 39 -2.19 36.13 -19.90
C ILE A 39 -2.04 34.65 -19.55
N LEU A 40 -1.44 33.88 -20.45
CA LEU A 40 -1.09 32.48 -20.25
C LEU A 40 0.39 32.38 -19.86
N LEU A 41 0.63 32.00 -18.61
CA LEU A 41 1.94 31.67 -18.06
C LEU A 41 2.06 30.15 -17.94
N THR A 42 3.08 29.58 -18.58
CA THR A 42 3.43 28.15 -18.45
C THR A 42 4.73 28.03 -17.67
N LEU A 43 4.73 27.20 -16.63
CA LEU A 43 5.89 26.96 -15.78
C LEU A 43 6.34 25.49 -15.84
N ALA A 44 7.64 25.26 -15.88
CA ALA A 44 8.27 23.95 -15.70
C ALA A 44 8.50 23.69 -14.21
N LEU A 45 7.45 23.30 -13.50
CA LEU A 45 7.54 22.91 -12.09
C LEU A 45 7.55 21.40 -11.97
N GLU A 46 8.64 20.86 -11.40
CA GLU A 46 8.62 19.50 -10.87
C GLU A 46 7.90 19.53 -9.53
N THR A 47 6.57 19.43 -9.54
CA THR A 47 5.84 19.12 -8.31
C THR A 47 6.12 17.65 -7.97
N PRO A 48 6.80 17.32 -6.86
CA PRO A 48 6.83 15.95 -6.40
C PRO A 48 5.38 15.56 -6.17
N GLN A 49 4.91 14.59 -6.94
CA GLN A 49 3.58 14.05 -6.81
C GLN A 49 3.58 13.28 -5.48
N ILE A 50 3.18 13.97 -4.41
CA ILE A 50 2.92 13.32 -3.14
C ILE A 50 1.72 12.41 -3.41
N ASN A 51 1.96 11.10 -3.41
CA ASN A 51 0.87 10.15 -3.33
C ASN A 51 0.20 10.40 -1.98
N GLU A 52 -0.90 11.16 -1.99
CA GLU A 52 -1.70 11.30 -0.78
C GLU A 52 -2.21 9.91 -0.42
N GLU A 53 -1.79 9.44 0.76
CA GLU A 53 -2.40 8.29 1.42
C GLU A 53 -3.92 8.50 1.40
N PRO A 54 -4.71 7.59 0.81
CA PRO A 54 -6.15 7.75 0.71
C PRO A 54 -6.74 7.86 2.12
N ARG A 55 -7.16 9.07 2.49
CA ARG A 55 -7.74 9.35 3.80
C ARG A 55 -9.06 8.61 3.94
N ARG A 56 -9.32 8.08 5.15
CA ARG A 56 -10.59 7.42 5.46
C ARG A 56 -11.73 8.44 5.33
N ASN A 57 -12.59 8.26 4.32
CA ASN A 57 -13.71 9.15 4.04
C ASN A 57 -14.97 8.69 4.79
N TRP A 58 -15.16 9.22 6.00
CA TRP A 58 -16.31 8.91 6.86
C TRP A 58 -17.66 9.31 6.23
N ARG A 59 -17.68 10.25 5.28
CA ARG A 59 -18.92 10.70 4.62
C ARG A 59 -19.48 9.67 3.64
N GLU A 60 -18.62 8.89 3.00
CA GLU A 60 -19.01 7.87 2.03
C GLU A 60 -19.09 6.46 2.64
N THR A 61 -18.95 6.35 3.96
CA THR A 61 -19.01 5.07 4.66
C THR A 61 -20.46 4.59 4.73
N ASP A 62 -20.69 3.32 4.40
CA ASP A 62 -21.94 2.62 4.68
C ASP A 62 -22.03 2.34 6.19
N TRP A 63 -22.63 3.30 6.91
CA TRP A 63 -22.71 3.28 8.36
C TRP A 63 -23.55 2.13 8.91
N GLU A 64 -24.57 1.68 8.18
CA GLU A 64 -25.42 0.56 8.61
C GLU A 64 -24.62 -0.74 8.60
N LYS A 65 -23.92 -1.02 7.50
CA LYS A 65 -23.02 -2.16 7.41
C LYS A 65 -21.88 -2.06 8.42
N PHE A 66 -21.24 -0.90 8.51
CA PHE A 66 -20.13 -0.66 9.44
C PHE A 66 -20.54 -0.93 10.89
N ASN A 67 -21.66 -0.36 11.35
CA ASN A 67 -22.16 -0.54 12.71
C ASN A 67 -22.57 -1.98 13.00
N THR A 68 -23.11 -2.69 12.01
CA THR A 68 -23.48 -4.11 12.15
C THR A 68 -22.25 -4.97 12.39
N THR A 69 -21.23 -4.83 11.53
CA THR A 69 -19.96 -5.56 11.67
C THR A 69 -19.22 -5.16 12.95
N LEU A 70 -19.25 -3.89 13.34
CA LEU A 70 -18.65 -3.43 14.61
C LEU A 70 -19.31 -4.05 15.82
N ARG A 71 -20.64 -4.14 15.84
CA ARG A 71 -21.35 -4.81 16.93
C ARG A 71 -20.94 -6.27 17.05
N GLU A 72 -20.86 -6.99 15.95
CA GLU A 72 -20.40 -8.39 15.94
C GLU A 72 -18.99 -8.53 16.50
N MET A 73 -18.04 -7.68 16.07
CA MET A 73 -16.66 -7.73 16.59
C MET A 73 -16.56 -7.34 18.06
N LEU A 74 -17.34 -6.35 18.51
CA LEU A 74 -17.36 -5.95 19.93
C LEU A 74 -17.92 -7.06 20.83
N THR A 75 -18.76 -7.97 20.33
CA THR A 75 -19.20 -9.15 21.12
C THR A 75 -18.07 -10.15 21.38
N LEU A 76 -16.98 -10.10 20.62
CA LEU A 76 -15.78 -10.93 20.84
C LEU A 76 -14.86 -10.34 21.91
N LEU A 77 -15.04 -9.07 22.28
CA LEU A 77 -14.27 -8.42 23.33
C LEU A 77 -14.80 -8.80 24.72
N PRO A 78 -13.92 -8.76 25.75
CA PRO A 78 -14.35 -8.97 27.12
C PRO A 78 -15.44 -7.96 27.53
N PRO A 79 -16.38 -8.35 28.40
CA PRO A 79 -17.46 -7.49 28.83
C PRO A 79 -16.92 -6.25 29.55
N PRO A 80 -17.67 -5.12 29.52
CA PRO A 80 -17.26 -3.90 30.21
C PRO A 80 -17.04 -4.18 31.69
N GLN A 81 -15.84 -3.88 32.17
CA GLN A 81 -15.43 -4.08 33.56
C GLN A 81 -14.83 -2.78 34.13
N PRO A 82 -14.90 -2.57 35.45
CA PRO A 82 -14.26 -1.42 36.08
C PRO A 82 -12.75 -1.43 35.78
N LEU A 83 -12.24 -0.34 35.22
CA LEU A 83 -10.83 -0.17 34.94
C LEU A 83 -10.14 0.34 36.21
N ALA A 84 -9.24 -0.45 36.77
CA ALA A 84 -8.58 -0.20 38.04
C ALA A 84 -7.18 0.43 37.88
N SER A 85 -6.65 0.49 36.66
CA SER A 85 -5.32 1.03 36.37
C SER A 85 -5.23 1.71 35.00
N ASP A 86 -4.24 2.59 34.85
CA ASP A 86 -3.91 3.21 33.57
C ASP A 86 -3.55 2.18 32.50
N THR A 87 -2.88 1.09 32.88
CA THR A 87 -2.53 -0.01 31.97
C THR A 87 -3.77 -0.71 31.43
N GLU A 88 -4.73 -1.06 32.29
CA GLU A 88 -6.00 -1.68 31.87
C GLU A 88 -6.82 -0.75 30.97
N PHE A 89 -6.78 0.56 31.24
CA PHE A 89 -7.41 1.57 30.40
C PHE A 89 -6.78 1.60 29.00
N GLN A 90 -5.44 1.66 28.91
CA GLN A 90 -4.74 1.71 27.63
C GLN A 90 -4.96 0.43 26.81
N GLU A 91 -4.90 -0.74 27.45
CA GLU A 91 -5.17 -2.03 26.79
C GLU A 91 -6.60 -2.08 26.23
N SER A 92 -7.60 -1.68 27.02
CA SER A 92 -9.00 -1.64 26.58
C SER A 92 -9.20 -0.65 25.43
N ALA A 93 -8.62 0.55 25.52
CA ALA A 93 -8.69 1.57 24.49
C ALA A 93 -8.02 1.10 23.18
N ASN A 94 -6.87 0.44 23.27
CA ASN A 94 -6.15 -0.12 22.12
C ASN A 94 -6.97 -1.23 21.46
N CYS A 95 -7.55 -2.15 22.23
CA CYS A 95 -8.40 -3.22 21.69
C CYS A 95 -9.61 -2.67 20.92
N ILE A 96 -10.31 -1.67 21.47
CA ILE A 96 -11.45 -1.04 20.79
C ILE A 96 -11.00 -0.28 19.55
N THR A 97 -9.90 0.47 19.66
CA THR A 97 -9.32 1.21 18.53
C THR A 97 -8.97 0.25 17.40
N GLN A 98 -8.28 -0.86 17.70
CA GLN A 98 -7.92 -1.85 16.70
C GLN A 98 -9.14 -2.45 16.02
N ALA A 99 -10.18 -2.81 16.78
CA ALA A 99 -11.43 -3.33 16.22
C ALA A 99 -12.09 -2.33 15.24
N ILE A 100 -12.06 -1.03 15.55
CA ILE A 100 -12.56 0.02 14.65
C ILE A 100 -11.70 0.13 13.39
N LEU A 101 -10.36 0.07 13.53
CA LEU A 101 -9.43 0.16 12.41
C LEU A 101 -9.61 -1.03 11.44
N ASP A 102 -9.72 -2.24 11.97
CA ASP A 102 -9.87 -3.48 11.19
C ASP A 102 -11.13 -3.45 10.32
N ILE A 103 -12.25 -2.96 10.86
CA ILE A 103 -13.51 -2.86 10.13
C ILE A 103 -13.43 -1.81 9.04
N ALA A 104 -12.81 -0.67 9.32
CA ALA A 104 -12.61 0.36 8.31
C ALA A 104 -11.81 -0.18 7.11
N ASP A 105 -10.78 -0.98 7.37
CA ASP A 105 -9.97 -1.61 6.32
C ASP A 105 -10.75 -2.70 5.57
N GLN A 106 -11.54 -3.51 6.27
CA GLN A 106 -12.44 -4.49 5.63
C GLN A 106 -13.50 -3.82 4.74
N CYS A 107 -14.09 -2.71 5.18
CA CYS A 107 -15.03 -1.92 4.38
C CYS A 107 -14.35 -1.32 3.15
N LYS A 108 -13.11 -0.85 3.27
CA LYS A 108 -12.29 -0.36 2.13
C LYS A 108 -12.07 -1.46 1.10
N VAL A 109 -11.62 -2.66 1.52
CA VAL A 109 -11.42 -3.81 0.62
C VAL A 109 -12.72 -4.21 -0.07
N ASN A 110 -13.83 -4.26 0.66
CA ASN A 110 -15.15 -4.58 0.10
C ASN A 110 -15.61 -3.56 -0.95
N ARG A 111 -15.44 -2.26 -0.69
CA ARG A 111 -15.77 -1.17 -1.62
C ARG A 111 -14.94 -1.28 -2.91
N LEU A 112 -13.61 -1.44 -2.78
CA LEU A 112 -12.71 -1.59 -3.91
C LEU A 112 -13.00 -2.87 -4.72
N SER A 113 -13.36 -3.96 -4.03
CA SER A 113 -13.77 -5.22 -4.67
C SER A 113 -15.02 -5.05 -5.52
N ARG A 114 -16.04 -4.36 -5.00
CA ARG A 114 -17.25 -4.03 -5.76
C ARG A 114 -16.93 -3.15 -6.97
N GLN A 115 -16.11 -2.11 -6.79
CA GLN A 115 -15.74 -1.19 -7.86
C GLN A 115 -14.95 -1.91 -8.98
N ALA A 116 -13.98 -2.74 -8.62
CA ALA A 116 -13.24 -3.57 -9.57
C ALA A 116 -14.16 -4.52 -10.33
N TYR A 117 -15.14 -5.14 -9.65
CA TYR A 117 -16.11 -6.01 -10.32
C TYR A 117 -16.99 -5.26 -11.34
N LEU A 118 -17.42 -4.04 -11.01
CA LEU A 118 -18.17 -3.19 -11.93
C LEU A 118 -17.31 -2.77 -13.14
N MET A 119 -16.04 -2.45 -12.89
CA MET A 119 -15.06 -2.01 -13.89
C MET A 119 -14.28 -3.15 -14.55
N ARG A 120 -14.78 -4.39 -14.47
CA ARG A 120 -14.11 -5.58 -15.04
C ARG A 120 -13.90 -5.51 -16.55
N ALA A 121 -14.74 -4.75 -17.25
CA ALA A 121 -14.62 -4.53 -18.70
C ALA A 121 -13.52 -3.53 -19.07
N LEU A 122 -12.93 -2.83 -18.09
CA LEU A 122 -11.84 -1.87 -18.27
C LEU A 122 -10.61 -2.34 -17.47
N PRO A 123 -9.72 -3.16 -18.08
CA PRO A 123 -8.59 -3.76 -17.38
C PRO A 123 -7.58 -2.76 -16.79
N LEU A 124 -7.47 -1.57 -17.39
CA LEU A 124 -6.57 -0.51 -16.93
C LEU A 124 -7.20 0.44 -15.89
N HIS A 125 -8.43 0.15 -15.41
CA HIS A 125 -9.07 0.98 -14.40
C HIS A 125 -8.32 0.91 -13.05
N PRO A 126 -8.01 2.04 -12.39
CA PRO A 126 -7.19 2.09 -11.17
C PRO A 126 -7.69 1.20 -10.02
N SER A 127 -9.00 1.00 -9.91
CA SER A 127 -9.60 0.16 -8.85
C SER A 127 -9.05 -1.26 -8.78
N HIS A 128 -8.57 -1.83 -9.90
CA HIS A 128 -7.98 -3.17 -9.92
C HIS A 128 -6.64 -3.20 -9.20
N ILE A 129 -5.81 -2.17 -9.41
CA ILE A 129 -4.53 -2.00 -8.73
C ILE A 129 -4.79 -1.68 -7.26
N GLU A 130 -5.69 -0.75 -6.96
CA GLU A 130 -6.05 -0.38 -5.58
C GLU A 130 -6.55 -1.57 -4.76
N LEU A 131 -7.40 -2.42 -5.35
CA LEU A 131 -7.87 -3.65 -4.70
C LEU A 131 -6.73 -4.65 -4.47
N LYS A 132 -5.85 -4.81 -5.45
CA LYS A 132 -4.68 -5.69 -5.33
C LYS A 132 -3.76 -5.21 -4.20
N THR A 133 -3.46 -3.92 -4.16
CA THR A 133 -2.66 -3.30 -3.10
C THR A 133 -3.32 -3.48 -1.73
N ALA A 134 -4.62 -3.16 -1.61
CA ALA A 134 -5.34 -3.29 -0.35
C ALA A 134 -5.42 -4.74 0.16
N ARG A 135 -5.51 -5.73 -0.74
CA ARG A 135 -5.48 -7.16 -0.38
C ARG A 135 -4.09 -7.65 0.03
N ASN A 136 -3.05 -7.14 -0.62
CA ASN A 136 -1.68 -7.57 -0.36
C ASN A 136 -1.12 -6.96 0.92
N LEU A 137 -1.65 -5.82 1.38
CA LEU A 137 -1.17 -5.10 2.56
C LEU A 137 -1.04 -6.00 3.79
N TYR A 138 -2.00 -6.89 4.04
CA TYR A 138 -1.92 -7.85 5.15
C TYR A 138 -0.81 -8.90 4.98
N ALA A 139 -0.61 -9.40 3.76
CA ALA A 139 0.46 -10.36 3.46
C ALA A 139 1.85 -9.69 3.55
N ASP A 140 1.94 -8.42 3.15
CA ASP A 140 3.13 -7.59 3.28
C ASP A 140 3.44 -7.33 4.76
N GLU A 141 2.42 -7.02 5.58
CA GLU A 141 2.56 -6.81 7.03
C GLU A 141 3.01 -8.09 7.75
N ILE A 142 2.46 -9.26 7.40
CA ILE A 142 2.95 -10.55 7.92
C ILE A 142 4.42 -10.75 7.56
N THR A 143 4.79 -10.44 6.32
CA THR A 143 6.17 -10.61 5.84
C THR A 143 7.12 -9.66 6.57
N ALA A 144 6.70 -8.41 6.77
CA ALA A 144 7.43 -7.41 7.53
C ALA A 144 7.57 -7.82 9.01
N THR A 145 6.48 -8.21 9.66
CA THR A 145 6.47 -8.66 11.07
C THR A 145 7.37 -9.88 11.26
N LYS A 146 7.29 -10.87 10.37
CA LYS A 146 8.20 -12.03 10.41
C LYS A 146 9.65 -11.62 10.28
N LYS A 147 9.94 -10.74 9.31
CA LYS A 147 11.30 -10.22 9.12
C LYS A 147 11.79 -9.48 10.36
N GLN A 148 10.96 -8.63 10.95
CA GLN A 148 11.31 -7.88 12.15
C GLN A 148 11.56 -8.81 13.33
N HIS A 149 10.68 -9.79 13.56
CA HIS A 149 10.90 -10.81 14.59
C HIS A 149 12.22 -11.56 14.40
N TRP A 150 12.58 -11.91 13.16
CA TRP A 150 13.88 -12.52 12.86
C TRP A 150 15.05 -11.57 13.15
N ILE A 151 14.91 -10.27 12.87
CA ILE A 151 15.94 -9.26 13.18
C ILE A 151 16.11 -9.13 14.69
N ASP A 152 15.02 -8.90 15.42
CA ASP A 152 15.05 -8.73 16.88
C ASP A 152 15.65 -9.98 17.55
N TRP A 153 15.24 -11.17 17.09
CA TRP A 153 15.79 -12.43 17.60
C TRP A 153 17.29 -12.58 17.32
N LEU A 154 17.78 -12.12 16.16
CA LEU A 154 19.21 -12.15 15.82
C LEU A 154 20.02 -11.13 16.62
N GLU A 155 19.45 -9.97 16.94
CA GLU A 155 20.10 -8.92 17.72
C GLU A 155 20.26 -9.30 19.20
N ASP A 156 19.31 -10.07 19.74
CA ASP A 156 19.32 -10.55 21.14
C ASP A 156 20.02 -11.91 21.34
N LEU A 157 20.74 -12.43 20.33
CA LEU A 157 21.40 -13.74 20.43
C LEU A 157 22.54 -13.75 21.44
N GLU A 158 22.47 -14.68 22.41
CA GLU A 158 23.57 -14.98 23.32
C GLU A 158 23.94 -16.48 23.34
N GLY A 159 25.23 -16.77 23.55
CA GLY A 159 25.73 -18.11 23.88
C GLY A 159 25.34 -19.21 22.88
N ASN A 160 24.45 -20.11 23.31
CA ASN A 160 24.08 -21.32 22.56
C ASN A 160 23.11 -21.04 21.39
N ASP A 161 22.46 -19.87 21.36
CA ASP A 161 21.48 -19.53 20.32
C ASP A 161 22.14 -19.22 18.97
N VAL A 162 23.43 -18.88 18.96
CA VAL A 162 24.24 -18.73 17.74
C VAL A 162 24.26 -20.03 16.92
N TRP A 163 24.34 -21.17 17.60
CA TRP A 163 24.30 -22.49 16.94
C TRP A 163 22.90 -22.83 16.42
N THR A 164 21.85 -22.36 17.10
CA THR A 164 20.46 -22.47 16.64
C THR A 164 20.22 -21.63 15.39
N ALA A 165 20.74 -20.41 15.32
CA ALA A 165 20.67 -19.52 14.16
C ALA A 165 21.40 -20.10 12.95
N ASN A 166 22.63 -20.59 13.16
CA ASN A 166 23.39 -21.27 12.11
C ASN A 166 22.60 -22.48 11.58
N ARG A 167 22.03 -23.31 12.48
CA ARG A 167 21.17 -24.42 12.10
C ARG A 167 19.98 -23.96 11.26
N TYR A 168 19.26 -22.90 11.62
CA TYR A 168 18.15 -22.40 10.80
C TYR A 168 18.58 -21.85 9.44
N ALA A 169 19.77 -21.26 9.34
CA ALA A 169 20.31 -20.77 8.06
C ALA A 169 20.78 -21.92 7.14
N THR A 170 21.28 -23.02 7.70
CA THR A 170 21.87 -24.13 6.94
C THR A 170 20.92 -25.32 6.73
N THR A 171 19.86 -25.44 7.55
CA THR A 171 18.91 -26.55 7.43
C THR A 171 17.96 -26.27 6.28
N GLU A 172 17.80 -27.25 5.39
CA GLU A 172 16.82 -27.15 4.32
C GLU A 172 15.39 -27.07 4.89
N PRO A 173 14.52 -26.18 4.35
CA PRO A 173 13.18 -25.98 4.88
C PRO A 173 12.39 -27.28 4.90
N THR A 174 11.98 -27.74 6.09
CA THR A 174 11.29 -29.03 6.29
C THR A 174 9.75 -28.91 6.23
N ASP A 175 9.20 -27.70 6.01
CA ASP A 175 7.74 -27.46 6.01
C ASP A 175 7.13 -27.37 4.61
N GLY A 176 6.00 -28.06 4.44
CA GLY A 176 5.30 -28.31 3.19
C GLY A 176 4.45 -27.15 2.65
N ARG A 177 4.84 -25.88 2.85
CA ARG A 177 4.14 -24.73 2.20
C ARG A 177 4.66 -24.39 0.81
N ARG A 178 5.81 -24.93 0.43
CA ARG A 178 6.28 -25.00 -0.96
C ARG A 178 6.57 -26.46 -1.25
N SER A 179 5.62 -27.17 -1.86
CA SER A 179 5.91 -28.45 -2.49
C SER A 179 6.90 -28.20 -3.63
N ARG A 180 8.20 -28.18 -3.34
CA ARG A 180 9.22 -28.39 -4.34
C ARG A 180 9.22 -29.88 -4.61
N ILE A 181 8.87 -30.24 -5.85
CA ILE A 181 9.03 -31.59 -6.38
C ILE A 181 10.47 -32.00 -6.03
N PRO A 182 10.68 -33.09 -5.26
CA PRO A 182 12.02 -33.51 -4.87
C PRO A 182 12.88 -33.69 -6.12
N THR A 183 14.15 -33.27 -6.05
CA THR A 183 15.10 -33.51 -7.12
C THR A 183 15.23 -35.02 -7.32
N LEU A 184 14.84 -35.50 -8.49
CA LEU A 184 14.93 -36.92 -8.82
C LEU A 184 16.41 -37.27 -8.94
N THR A 185 16.86 -38.20 -8.12
CA THR A 185 18.23 -38.72 -8.16
C THR A 185 18.23 -40.14 -8.67
N ALA A 186 19.11 -40.45 -9.61
CA ALA A 186 19.35 -41.80 -10.10
C ALA A 186 20.66 -42.34 -9.52
N MET A 187 20.73 -43.66 -9.35
CA MET A 187 21.95 -44.34 -8.91
C MET A 187 22.81 -44.63 -10.13
N GLY A 188 23.99 -44.00 -10.19
CA GLY A 188 25.02 -44.28 -11.18
C GLY A 188 25.54 -45.71 -11.03
N THR A 189 26.14 -46.24 -12.11
CA THR A 189 26.66 -47.61 -12.17
C THR A 189 27.81 -47.91 -11.19
N ASP A 190 28.37 -46.87 -10.58
CA ASP A 190 29.43 -46.89 -9.58
C ASP A 190 28.91 -46.68 -8.14
N GLY A 191 27.59 -46.57 -7.97
CA GLY A 191 26.93 -46.29 -6.68
C GLY A 191 26.88 -44.80 -6.31
N SER A 192 27.32 -43.89 -7.18
CA SER A 192 27.16 -42.45 -6.97
C SER A 192 25.70 -42.02 -7.20
N ILE A 193 25.25 -40.98 -6.49
CA ILE A 193 23.93 -40.39 -6.67
C ILE A 193 24.07 -39.24 -7.66
N ILE A 194 23.41 -39.35 -8.82
CA ILE A 194 23.43 -38.33 -9.88
C ILE A 194 22.07 -37.65 -9.92
N GLU A 195 22.05 -36.32 -9.90
CA GLU A 195 20.82 -35.54 -10.06
C GLU A 195 20.35 -35.56 -11.52
N ALA A 196 19.08 -35.92 -11.75
CA ALA A 196 18.46 -35.88 -13.07
C ALA A 196 18.07 -34.43 -13.40
N ALA A 197 18.92 -33.73 -14.15
CA ALA A 197 18.75 -32.32 -14.49
C ALA A 197 17.90 -32.12 -15.76
N THR A 198 17.75 -33.15 -16.60
CA THR A 198 17.02 -33.07 -17.88
C THR A 198 15.78 -33.95 -17.90
N ASN A 199 14.83 -33.69 -18.81
CA ASN A 199 13.57 -34.45 -18.90
C ASN A 199 13.78 -35.88 -19.40
N ASP A 200 14.78 -36.12 -20.25
CA ASP A 200 15.10 -37.45 -20.76
C ASP A 200 15.64 -38.37 -19.65
N GLU A 201 16.24 -37.79 -18.60
CA GLU A 201 16.72 -38.51 -17.41
C GLU A 201 15.62 -38.80 -16.38
N LYS A 202 14.40 -38.26 -16.58
CA LYS A 202 13.26 -38.36 -15.64
C LYS A 202 12.15 -39.32 -16.09
N SER A 203 12.31 -39.98 -17.24
CA SER A 203 11.25 -40.76 -17.89
C SER A 203 11.36 -42.26 -17.70
#